data_AF-A0A168M6D3-F1
#
_entry.id   AF-A0A168M6D3-F1
#
_cell.length_a   1.000
_cell.length_b   1.000
_cell.length_c   1.000
_cell.angle_alpha   90.00
_cell.angle_beta   90.00
_cell.angle_gamma   90.00
#
_symmetry.space_group_name_H-M   'P 1'
#
loop_
_entity.id
_entity.type
_entity.pdbx_description
1 polymer ?
#
loop_
_entity_poly.entity_id
_entity_poly.type
_entity_poly.pdbx_seq_one_letter_code
_entity_poly.pdbx_strand_id
1 'polypeptide(L)'
;MSDCGCGPTEAETKEQRRALWIALILNGIMFVVEATTGIIAQSTGLIADGLDMLTDASAYAIALAAIGRSANFKAKAATLSGSLLMLVGIGVLADVVRRAIVGSTPEGSWMIAVALVALLVNIIVLRLLSKQRRDEVHIRAAWIFTRADIVANSAVIASGVAVLLTSIGYFDLFVGAAIGLYVVKEALEILRDAKKARLESKLG
;
A
#
# COMPACT_ATOMS: atom_id res chain seq x y z
N MET A 1 22.61 -3.53 -38.68
CA MET A 1 23.56 -4.17 -37.75
C MET A 1 22.87 -4.26 -36.40
N SER A 2 22.41 -5.47 -36.08
CA SER A 2 22.14 -6.04 -34.76
C SER A 2 21.53 -5.14 -33.67
N ASP A 3 20.21 -5.01 -33.68
CA ASP A 3 19.44 -4.68 -32.47
C ASP A 3 19.21 -5.99 -31.70
N CYS A 4 20.21 -6.38 -30.90
CA CYS A 4 20.14 -7.58 -30.08
C CYS A 4 19.22 -7.32 -28.89
N GLY A 5 18.05 -7.96 -28.92
CA GLY A 5 17.15 -8.08 -27.77
C GLY A 5 17.87 -8.78 -26.61
N CYS A 6 18.38 -7.99 -25.67
CA CYS A 6 18.73 -8.47 -24.35
C CYS A 6 17.50 -8.30 -23.47
N GLY A 7 16.78 -9.40 -23.23
CA GLY A 7 15.95 -9.51 -22.04
C GLY A 7 16.82 -9.36 -20.78
N PRO A 8 16.22 -9.04 -19.62
CA PRO A 8 16.95 -8.79 -18.39
C PRO A 8 17.88 -9.96 -18.06
N THR A 9 19.11 -9.64 -17.66
CA THR A 9 20.11 -10.62 -17.26
C THR A 9 19.65 -11.38 -15.99
N GLU A 10 20.22 -12.56 -15.77
CA GLU A 10 19.93 -13.37 -14.59
C GLU A 10 20.26 -12.64 -13.27
N ALA A 11 21.24 -11.73 -13.32
CA ALA A 11 21.64 -10.86 -12.21
C ALA A 11 20.60 -9.77 -11.95
N GLU A 12 20.08 -9.11 -12.99
CA GLU A 12 19.03 -8.09 -12.89
C GLU A 12 17.75 -8.68 -12.30
N THR A 13 17.37 -9.89 -12.72
CA THR A 13 16.20 -10.61 -12.17
C THR A 13 16.38 -10.94 -10.68
N LYS A 14 17.60 -11.28 -10.23
CA LYS A 14 17.89 -11.56 -8.81
C LYS A 14 17.84 -10.29 -7.96
N GLU A 15 18.36 -9.18 -8.44
CA GLU A 15 18.32 -7.90 -7.73
C GLU A 15 16.90 -7.34 -7.63
N GLN A 16 16.12 -7.40 -8.72
CA GLN A 16 14.69 -7.05 -8.71
C GLN A 16 13.92 -7.90 -7.70
N ARG A 17 14.13 -9.23 -7.68
CA ARG A 17 13.50 -10.13 -6.71
C ARG A 17 13.88 -9.79 -5.28
N ARG A 18 15.14 -9.44 -5.02
CA ARG A 18 15.60 -9.01 -3.69
C ARG A 18 14.95 -7.70 -3.28
N ALA A 19 14.82 -6.73 -4.19
CA ALA A 19 14.16 -5.46 -3.93
C ALA A 19 12.68 -5.66 -3.54
N LEU A 20 11.95 -6.50 -4.28
CA LEU A 20 10.56 -6.83 -3.98
C LEU A 20 10.40 -7.52 -2.62
N TRP A 21 11.30 -8.42 -2.25
CA TRP A 21 11.28 -9.06 -0.93
C TRP A 21 11.50 -8.07 0.21
N ILE A 22 12.45 -7.14 0.05
CA ILE A 22 12.70 -6.10 1.04
C ILE A 22 11.47 -5.20 1.16
N ALA A 23 10.89 -4.75 0.05
CA ALA A 23 9.69 -3.92 0.04
C ALA A 23 8.49 -4.63 0.70
N LEU A 24 8.29 -5.91 0.40
CA LEU A 24 7.25 -6.74 1.01
C LEU A 24 7.40 -6.82 2.53
N ILE A 25 8.61 -7.12 3.02
CA ILE A 25 8.85 -7.28 4.47
C ILE A 25 8.68 -5.95 5.19
N LEU A 26 9.22 -4.86 4.64
CA LEU A 26 9.14 -3.54 5.26
C LEU A 26 7.69 -3.05 5.35
N ASN A 27 6.93 -3.12 4.26
CA ASN A 27 5.51 -2.76 4.26
C ASN A 27 4.67 -3.67 5.16
N GLY A 28 4.93 -4.99 5.15
CA GLY A 28 4.24 -5.93 6.03
C GLY A 28 4.48 -5.66 7.52
N ILE A 29 5.70 -5.29 7.90
CA ILE A 29 6.01 -4.87 9.27
C ILE A 29 5.29 -3.57 9.61
N MET A 30 5.35 -2.56 8.72
CA MET A 30 4.70 -1.27 8.95
C MET A 30 3.19 -1.41 9.09
N PHE A 31 2.53 -2.22 8.27
CA PHE A 31 1.11 -2.54 8.41
C PHE A 31 0.77 -3.02 9.84
N VAL A 32 1.55 -3.95 10.39
CA VAL A 32 1.31 -4.46 11.74
C VAL A 32 1.52 -3.37 12.79
N VAL A 33 2.58 -2.57 12.67
CA VAL A 33 2.88 -1.46 13.57
C VAL A 33 1.78 -0.39 13.54
N GLU A 34 1.34 0.01 12.36
CA GLU A 34 0.34 1.06 12.15
C GLU A 34 -1.07 0.59 12.53
N ALA A 35 -1.44 -0.65 12.18
CA ALA A 35 -2.74 -1.20 12.56
C ALA A 35 -2.85 -1.35 14.08
N THR A 36 -1.82 -1.90 14.74
CA THR A 36 -1.83 -2.06 16.20
C THR A 36 -1.78 -0.71 16.92
N THR A 37 -0.88 0.18 16.50
CA THR A 37 -0.77 1.51 17.11
C THR A 37 -2.01 2.35 16.83
N GLY A 38 -2.60 2.26 15.64
CA GLY A 38 -3.82 3.00 15.28
C GLY A 38 -5.03 2.59 16.10
N ILE A 39 -5.15 1.30 16.44
CA ILE A 39 -6.17 0.82 17.37
C ILE A 39 -5.92 1.38 18.78
N ILE A 40 -4.69 1.30 19.28
CA ILE A 40 -4.30 1.78 20.62
C ILE A 40 -4.51 3.29 20.73
N ALA A 41 -3.98 4.04 19.75
CA ALA A 41 -4.04 5.49 19.66
C ALA A 41 -5.40 6.02 19.19
N GLN A 42 -6.39 5.15 18.94
CA GLN A 42 -7.73 5.52 18.47
C GLN A 42 -7.72 6.41 17.19
N SER A 43 -6.74 6.18 16.30
CA SER A 43 -6.54 6.93 15.06
C SER A 43 -6.95 6.11 13.84
N THR A 44 -7.95 6.59 13.11
CA THR A 44 -8.39 6.00 11.86
C THR A 44 -7.44 6.33 10.72
N GLY A 45 -6.79 7.51 10.74
CA GLY A 45 -5.73 7.86 9.81
C GLY A 45 -4.60 6.84 9.81
N LEU A 46 -4.13 6.46 11.00
CA LEU A 46 -3.03 5.51 11.14
C LEU A 46 -3.44 4.08 10.75
N ILE A 47 -4.68 3.66 11.07
CA ILE A 47 -5.20 2.37 10.60
C ILE A 47 -5.28 2.35 9.08
N ALA A 48 -5.78 3.43 8.46
CA ALA A 48 -5.92 3.52 7.01
C ALA A 48 -4.55 3.51 6.30
N ASP A 49 -3.56 4.22 6.83
CA ASP A 49 -2.17 4.23 6.35
C ASP A 49 -1.56 2.81 6.39
N GLY A 50 -1.80 2.08 7.48
CA GLY A 50 -1.40 0.67 7.58
C GLY A 50 -2.05 -0.23 6.52
N LEU A 51 -3.32 0.01 6.16
CA LEU A 51 -3.96 -0.75 5.09
C LEU A 51 -3.39 -0.42 3.71
N ASP A 52 -2.90 0.79 3.51
CA ASP A 52 -2.19 1.17 2.29
C ASP A 52 -0.88 0.37 2.18
N MET A 53 -0.11 0.28 3.28
CA MET A 53 1.07 -0.60 3.37
C MET A 53 0.73 -2.08 3.10
N LEU A 54 -0.44 -2.55 3.55
CA LEU A 54 -0.89 -3.91 3.26
C LEU A 54 -1.24 -4.10 1.77
N THR A 55 -1.80 -3.07 1.13
CA THR A 55 -2.08 -3.05 -0.31
C THR A 55 -0.78 -3.19 -1.09
N ASP A 56 0.22 -2.39 -0.73
CA ASP A 56 1.56 -2.40 -1.31
C ASP A 56 2.27 -3.75 -1.10
N ALA A 57 2.28 -4.26 0.13
CA ALA A 57 2.79 -5.59 0.46
C ALA A 57 2.12 -6.68 -0.38
N SER A 58 0.80 -6.61 -0.56
CA SER A 58 0.07 -7.58 -1.37
C SER A 58 0.50 -7.53 -2.84
N ALA A 59 0.71 -6.33 -3.39
CA ALA A 59 1.22 -6.15 -4.75
C ALA A 59 2.62 -6.76 -4.92
N TYR A 60 3.55 -6.51 -3.98
CA TYR A 60 4.89 -7.10 -4.00
C TYR A 60 4.85 -8.63 -3.86
N ALA A 61 3.96 -9.16 -3.01
CA ALA A 61 3.79 -10.60 -2.84
C ALA A 61 3.27 -11.27 -4.14
N ILE A 62 2.29 -10.65 -4.81
CA ILE A 62 1.77 -11.13 -6.09
C ILE A 62 2.88 -11.07 -7.16
N ALA A 63 3.64 -9.97 -7.23
CA ALA A 63 4.75 -9.83 -8.17
C ALA A 63 5.82 -10.92 -7.97
N LEU A 64 6.19 -11.23 -6.72
CA LEU A 64 7.11 -12.32 -6.39
C LEU A 64 6.54 -13.70 -6.75
N ALA A 65 5.27 -13.94 -6.43
CA ALA A 65 4.60 -15.21 -6.71
C ALA A 65 4.33 -15.41 -8.22
N ALA A 66 4.32 -14.34 -9.00
CA ALA A 66 4.12 -14.35 -10.44
C ALA A 66 5.34 -14.84 -11.23
N ILE A 67 6.54 -14.87 -10.63
CA ILE A 67 7.78 -15.31 -11.28
C ILE A 67 7.68 -16.81 -11.62
N GLY A 68 7.68 -17.14 -12.92
CA GLY A 68 7.63 -18.52 -13.40
C GLY A 68 6.27 -19.23 -13.25
N ARG A 69 5.18 -18.51 -12.97
CA ARG A 69 3.82 -19.08 -12.81
C ARG A 69 2.87 -18.66 -13.94
N SER A 70 1.85 -19.49 -14.19
CA SER A 70 0.84 -19.25 -15.23
C SER A 70 -0.06 -18.05 -14.93
N ALA A 71 -0.61 -17.43 -15.97
CA ALA A 71 -1.52 -16.29 -15.86
C ALA A 71 -2.74 -16.59 -14.96
N ASN A 72 -3.24 -17.84 -14.98
CA ASN A 72 -4.32 -18.30 -14.12
C ASN A 72 -3.98 -18.26 -12.62
N PHE A 73 -2.73 -18.57 -12.26
CA PHE A 73 -2.29 -18.48 -10.86
C PHE A 73 -2.24 -17.02 -10.41
N LYS A 74 -1.71 -16.13 -11.27
CA LYS A 74 -1.62 -14.69 -11.01
C LYS A 74 -3.01 -14.08 -10.77
N ALA A 75 -3.98 -14.40 -11.64
CA ALA A 75 -5.35 -13.92 -11.51
C ALA A 75 -6.02 -14.39 -10.20
N LYS A 76 -5.78 -15.64 -9.77
CA LYS A 76 -6.31 -16.15 -8.49
C LYS A 76 -5.71 -15.42 -7.29
N ALA A 77 -4.39 -15.23 -7.27
CA ALA A 77 -3.71 -14.52 -6.19
C ALA A 77 -4.20 -13.06 -6.08
N ALA A 78 -4.28 -12.35 -7.21
CA ALA A 78 -4.80 -10.99 -7.26
C ALA A 78 -6.28 -10.91 -6.82
N THR A 79 -7.11 -11.88 -7.20
CA THR A 79 -8.51 -11.94 -6.74
C THR A 79 -8.60 -12.08 -5.22
N LEU A 80 -7.77 -12.95 -4.62
CA LEU A 80 -7.76 -13.17 -3.17
C LEU A 80 -7.30 -11.92 -2.42
N SER A 81 -6.17 -11.34 -2.82
CA SER A 81 -5.65 -10.11 -2.22
C SER A 81 -6.62 -8.94 -2.37
N GLY A 82 -7.15 -8.71 -3.58
CA GLY A 82 -8.14 -7.64 -3.80
C GLY A 82 -9.41 -7.81 -2.97
N SER A 83 -9.88 -9.05 -2.79
CA SER A 83 -11.06 -9.32 -1.95
C SER A 83 -10.80 -9.04 -0.47
N LEU A 84 -9.62 -9.41 0.03
CA LEU A 84 -9.21 -9.12 1.41
C LEU A 84 -9.06 -7.62 1.64
N LEU A 85 -8.36 -6.92 0.76
CA LEU A 85 -8.18 -5.46 0.84
C LEU A 85 -9.52 -4.73 0.77
N MET A 86 -10.44 -5.17 -0.09
CA MET A 86 -11.79 -4.62 -0.17
C MET A 86 -12.54 -4.77 1.16
N LEU A 87 -12.48 -5.96 1.78
CA LEU A 87 -13.14 -6.21 3.07
C LEU A 87 -12.57 -5.29 4.16
N VAL A 88 -11.24 -5.22 4.27
CA VAL A 88 -10.61 -4.44 5.34
C VAL A 88 -10.74 -2.92 5.09
N GLY A 89 -10.68 -2.47 3.83
CA GLY A 89 -10.92 -1.08 3.44
C GLY A 89 -12.34 -0.61 3.75
N ILE A 90 -13.36 -1.45 3.47
CA ILE A 90 -14.75 -1.18 3.90
C ILE A 90 -14.82 -1.10 5.44
N GLY A 91 -14.10 -1.97 6.15
CA GLY A 91 -14.01 -1.95 7.61
C GLY A 91 -13.49 -0.62 8.15
N VAL A 92 -12.46 -0.03 7.53
CA VAL A 92 -11.94 1.30 7.90
C VAL A 92 -12.96 2.39 7.62
N LEU A 93 -13.63 2.38 6.47
CA LEU A 93 -14.69 3.37 6.19
C LEU A 93 -15.86 3.25 7.16
N ALA A 94 -16.22 2.02 7.57
CA ALA A 94 -17.21 1.81 8.61
C ALA A 94 -16.73 2.36 9.97
N ASP A 95 -15.45 2.20 10.31
CA ASP A 95 -14.87 2.77 11.52
C ASP A 95 -14.83 4.32 11.50
N VAL A 96 -14.55 4.94 10.34
CA VAL A 96 -14.68 6.38 10.13
C VAL A 96 -16.10 6.83 10.48
N VAL A 97 -17.12 6.20 9.89
CA VAL A 97 -18.53 6.55 10.14
C VAL A 97 -18.88 6.36 11.62
N ARG A 98 -18.46 5.24 12.21
CA ARG A 98 -18.69 4.94 13.63
C ARG A 98 -18.09 6.02 14.53
N ARG A 99 -16.84 6.42 14.32
CA ARG A 99 -16.15 7.45 15.12
C ARG A 99 -16.65 8.86 14.83
N ALA A 100 -17.14 9.14 13.62
CA ALA A 100 -17.80 10.40 13.32
C ALA A 100 -19.09 10.60 14.17
N ILE A 101 -19.77 9.50 14.51
CA ILE A 101 -21.01 9.53 15.31
C ILE A 101 -20.71 9.43 16.81
N VAL A 102 -19.88 8.47 17.23
CA VAL A 102 -19.61 8.16 18.65
C VAL A 102 -18.52 9.05 19.23
N GLY A 103 -17.70 9.68 18.38
CA GLY A 103 -16.49 10.39 18.76
C GLY A 103 -15.28 9.46 18.87
N SER A 104 -14.09 10.05 18.76
CA SER A 104 -12.81 9.43 19.05
C SER A 104 -11.83 10.48 19.58
N THR A 105 -10.89 10.04 20.40
CA THR A 105 -9.80 10.86 20.93
C THR A 105 -8.46 10.34 20.42
N PRO A 106 -8.11 10.60 19.15
CA PRO A 106 -6.86 10.12 18.59
C PRO A 106 -5.66 10.73 19.32
N GLU A 107 -4.62 9.92 19.58
CA GLU A 107 -3.38 10.39 20.20
C GLU A 107 -2.39 10.90 19.14
N GLY A 108 -2.34 12.23 18.97
CA GLY A 108 -1.52 12.89 17.95
C GLY A 108 -0.01 12.58 18.03
N SER A 109 0.53 12.33 19.23
CA SER A 109 1.94 11.94 19.43
C SER A 109 2.27 10.61 18.76
N TRP A 110 1.40 9.60 18.92
CA TRP A 110 1.54 8.30 18.27
C TRP A 110 1.38 8.40 16.75
N MET A 111 0.41 9.18 16.28
CA MET A 111 0.22 9.43 14.86
C MET A 111 1.49 9.98 14.22
N ILE A 112 2.08 11.03 14.80
CA ILE A 112 3.30 11.66 14.27
C ILE A 112 4.47 10.67 14.31
N ALA A 113 4.70 10.02 15.46
CA ALA A 113 5.85 9.14 15.63
C ALA A 113 5.84 7.97 14.65
N VAL A 114 4.70 7.29 14.51
CA VAL A 114 4.59 6.13 13.61
C VAL A 114 4.59 6.56 12.15
N ALA A 115 3.85 7.60 11.77
CA ALA A 115 3.80 8.06 10.39
C ALA A 115 5.16 8.61 9.91
N LEU A 116 6.00 9.15 10.79
CA LEU A 116 7.39 9.50 10.45
C LEU A 116 8.24 8.25 10.13
N VAL A 117 8.07 7.16 10.89
CA VAL A 117 8.76 5.89 10.60
C VAL A 117 8.26 5.31 9.28
N ALA A 118 6.95 5.33 9.06
CA ALA A 118 6.31 4.91 7.82
C ALA A 118 6.86 5.67 6.59
N LEU A 119 6.92 7.00 6.70
CA LEU A 119 7.48 7.87 5.68
C LEU A 119 8.94 7.50 5.35
N LEU A 120 9.77 7.24 6.36
CA LEU A 120 11.15 6.81 6.16
C LEU A 120 11.24 5.46 5.44
N VAL A 121 10.39 4.51 5.82
CA VAL A 121 10.30 3.20 5.17
C VAL A 121 9.91 3.36 3.70
N ASN A 122 8.89 4.15 3.39
CA ASN A 122 8.45 4.40 2.02
C ASN A 122 9.52 5.09 1.18
N ILE A 123 10.29 6.02 1.76
CA ILE A 123 11.46 6.61 1.08
C ILE A 123 12.54 5.55 0.79
N ILE A 124 12.80 4.62 1.71
CA ILE A 124 13.76 3.52 1.49
C ILE A 124 13.29 2.61 0.36
N VAL A 125 12.01 2.20 0.38
CA VAL A 125 11.39 1.37 -0.67
C VAL A 125 11.46 2.09 -2.02
N LEU A 126 11.08 3.37 -2.08
CA LEU A 126 11.15 4.19 -3.29
C LEU A 126 12.56 4.23 -3.87
N ARG A 127 13.59 4.45 -3.04
CA ARG A 127 14.98 4.48 -3.48
C ARG A 127 15.46 3.12 -3.98
N LEU A 128 15.03 2.05 -3.33
CA LEU A 128 15.39 0.69 -3.71
C LEU A 128 14.82 0.34 -5.08
N LEU A 129 13.53 0.63 -5.30
CA LEU A 129 12.86 0.40 -6.58
C LEU A 129 13.37 1.33 -7.69
N SER A 130 13.72 2.58 -7.34
CA SER A 130 14.25 3.56 -8.31
C SER A 130 15.60 3.17 -8.89
N LYS A 131 16.41 2.36 -8.19
CA LYS A 131 17.67 1.85 -8.74
C LYS A 131 17.49 0.83 -9.86
N GLN A 132 16.34 0.16 -9.90
CA GLN A 132 15.99 -0.85 -10.91
C GLN A 132 15.32 -0.24 -12.16
N ARG A 133 15.13 1.09 -12.19
CA ARG A 133 14.28 1.87 -13.13
C ARG A 133 14.67 1.82 -14.61
N ARG A 134 15.78 1.19 -15.00
CA ARG A 134 16.35 1.46 -16.32
C ARG A 134 15.49 0.98 -17.50
N ASP A 135 14.66 -0.06 -17.38
CA ASP A 135 14.04 -0.63 -18.59
C ASP A 135 12.55 -1.06 -18.52
N GLU A 136 11.79 -0.78 -17.44
CA GLU A 136 10.43 -1.36 -17.29
C GLU A 136 9.32 -0.36 -16.89
N VAL A 137 8.21 -0.37 -17.64
CA VAL A 137 6.99 0.43 -17.41
C VAL A 137 6.41 0.22 -15.99
N HIS A 138 6.54 -1.00 -15.45
CA HIS A 138 6.11 -1.35 -14.09
C HIS A 138 6.80 -0.52 -13.00
N ILE A 139 8.05 -0.08 -13.21
CA ILE A 139 8.80 0.71 -12.22
C ILE A 139 8.37 2.18 -12.24
N ARG A 140 7.88 2.69 -13.38
CA ARG A 140 7.28 4.03 -13.45
C ARG A 140 5.98 4.09 -12.65
N ALA A 141 5.16 3.03 -12.71
CA ALA A 141 3.96 2.92 -11.90
C ALA A 141 4.31 2.88 -10.40
N ALA A 142 5.26 2.03 -9.99
CA ALA A 142 5.72 1.97 -8.60
C ALA A 142 6.18 3.33 -8.05
N TRP A 143 6.88 4.14 -8.85
CA TRP A 143 7.30 5.48 -8.45
C TRP A 143 6.14 6.49 -8.25
N ILE A 144 5.05 6.34 -9.01
CA ILE A 144 3.84 7.17 -8.85
C ILE A 144 3.12 6.73 -7.57
N PHE A 145 2.98 5.42 -7.35
CA PHE A 145 2.35 4.86 -6.15
C PHE A 145 3.10 5.28 -4.89
N THR A 146 4.41 5.05 -4.80
CA THR A 146 5.16 5.42 -3.58
C THR A 146 5.21 6.93 -3.32
N ARG A 147 4.92 7.77 -4.33
CA ARG A 147 4.72 9.21 -4.10
C ARG A 147 3.37 9.51 -3.45
N ALA A 148 2.33 8.77 -3.81
CA ALA A 148 1.04 8.85 -3.14
C ALA A 148 1.18 8.47 -1.66
N ASP A 149 1.93 7.41 -1.34
CA ASP A 149 2.14 6.97 0.04
C ASP A 149 2.88 8.04 0.86
N ILE A 150 3.92 8.68 0.28
CA ILE A 150 4.61 9.80 0.93
C ILE A 150 3.63 10.94 1.24
N VAL A 151 2.68 11.23 0.34
CA VAL A 151 1.65 12.25 0.57
C VAL A 151 0.67 11.79 1.66
N ALA A 152 0.28 10.52 1.67
CA ALA A 152 -0.58 9.93 2.69
C ALA A 152 0.07 9.99 4.08
N ASN A 153 1.30 9.49 4.24
CA ASN A 153 2.03 9.58 5.51
C ASN A 153 2.20 11.04 5.95
N SER A 154 2.49 11.96 5.02
CA SER A 154 2.59 13.40 5.33
C SER A 154 1.26 13.99 5.80
N ALA A 155 0.14 13.56 5.21
CA ALA A 155 -1.19 13.96 5.65
C ALA A 155 -1.51 13.42 7.05
N VAL A 156 -1.11 12.18 7.37
CA VAL A 156 -1.25 11.60 8.72
C VAL A 156 -0.40 12.36 9.74
N ILE A 157 0.85 12.73 9.41
CA ILE A 157 1.70 13.56 10.26
C ILE A 157 1.04 14.92 10.50
N ALA A 158 0.60 15.61 9.45
CA ALA A 158 -0.05 16.92 9.56
C ALA A 158 -1.32 16.84 10.41
N SER A 159 -2.11 15.77 10.23
CA SER A 159 -3.29 15.49 11.05
C SER A 159 -2.92 15.23 12.51
N GLY A 160 -1.88 14.44 12.78
CA GLY A 160 -1.37 14.19 14.12
C GLY A 160 -0.90 15.47 14.83
N VAL A 161 -0.24 16.38 14.11
CA VAL A 161 0.13 17.71 14.64
C VAL A 161 -1.12 18.53 14.96
N ALA A 162 -2.11 18.56 14.07
CA ALA A 162 -3.36 19.28 14.31
C ALA A 162 -4.10 18.72 15.54
N VAL A 163 -4.25 17.40 15.63
CA VAL A 163 -4.83 16.70 16.78
C VAL A 163 -4.07 17.02 18.06
N LEU A 164 -2.73 17.01 18.04
CA LEU A 164 -1.90 17.30 19.21
C LEU A 164 -2.08 18.74 19.72
N LEU A 165 -2.28 19.70 18.82
CA LEU A 165 -2.42 21.12 19.16
C LEU A 165 -3.85 21.51 19.53
N THR A 166 -4.87 20.90 18.91
CA THR A 166 -6.26 21.32 19.07
C THR A 166 -7.13 20.32 19.83
N SER A 167 -6.66 19.08 20.03
CA SER A 167 -7.43 17.96 20.58
C SER A 167 -8.68 17.61 19.76
N ILE A 168 -8.72 17.98 18.47
CA ILE A 168 -9.87 17.76 17.59
C ILE A 168 -9.63 16.52 16.73
N GLY A 169 -10.40 15.46 16.95
CA GLY A 169 -10.30 14.20 16.19
C GLY A 169 -10.77 14.26 14.72
N TYR A 170 -11.47 15.33 14.30
CA TYR A 170 -11.98 15.43 12.92
C TYR A 170 -10.88 15.46 11.85
N PHE A 171 -9.68 15.96 12.18
CA PHE A 171 -8.55 15.94 11.24
C PHE A 171 -8.14 14.49 10.92
N ASP A 172 -8.10 13.62 11.92
CA ASP A 172 -7.78 12.20 11.76
C ASP A 172 -8.85 11.47 10.95
N LEU A 173 -10.14 11.74 11.23
CA LEU A 173 -11.24 11.14 10.49
C LEU A 173 -11.23 11.52 9.02
N PHE A 174 -10.93 12.79 8.70
CA PHE A 174 -10.87 13.24 7.31
C PHE A 174 -9.74 12.54 6.54
N VAL A 175 -8.54 12.48 7.11
CA VAL A 175 -7.39 11.80 6.49
C VAL A 175 -7.64 10.29 6.39
N GLY A 176 -8.14 9.66 7.45
CA GLY A 176 -8.49 8.24 7.44
C GLY A 176 -9.58 7.89 6.43
N ALA A 177 -10.57 8.76 6.23
CA ALA A 177 -11.59 8.59 5.19
C ALA A 177 -10.98 8.67 3.79
N ALA A 178 -10.12 9.66 3.54
CA ALA A 178 -9.47 9.84 2.25
C ALA A 178 -8.60 8.64 1.87
N ILE A 179 -7.75 8.18 2.80
CA ILE A 179 -6.89 7.00 2.59
C ILE A 179 -7.74 5.73 2.49
N GLY A 180 -8.75 5.54 3.34
CA GLY A 180 -9.64 4.38 3.26
C GLY A 180 -10.40 4.29 1.93
N LEU A 181 -10.85 5.42 1.38
CA LEU A 181 -11.47 5.48 0.04
C LEU A 181 -10.46 5.11 -1.05
N TYR A 182 -9.21 5.56 -0.92
CA TYR A 182 -8.14 5.21 -1.83
C TYR A 182 -7.85 3.70 -1.82
N VAL A 183 -7.70 3.08 -0.65
CA VAL A 183 -7.50 1.62 -0.50
C VAL A 183 -8.65 0.83 -1.13
N VAL A 184 -9.90 1.26 -0.92
CA VAL A 184 -11.07 0.61 -1.55
C VAL A 184 -11.03 0.73 -3.07
N LYS A 185 -10.62 1.89 -3.59
CA LYS A 185 -10.44 2.10 -5.03
C LYS A 185 -9.35 1.17 -5.59
N GLU A 186 -8.20 1.07 -4.94
CA GLU A 186 -7.10 0.17 -5.34
C GLU A 186 -7.54 -1.30 -5.33
N ALA A 187 -8.25 -1.73 -4.28
CA ALA A 187 -8.81 -3.07 -4.20
C ALA A 187 -9.75 -3.38 -5.37
N LEU A 188 -10.59 -2.42 -5.78
CA LEU A 188 -11.48 -2.56 -6.94
C LEU A 188 -10.69 -2.66 -8.25
N GLU A 189 -9.61 -1.90 -8.41
CA GLU A 189 -8.74 -1.96 -9.59
C GLU A 189 -8.05 -3.32 -9.70
N ILE A 190 -7.48 -3.81 -8.60
CA ILE A 190 -6.87 -5.16 -8.52
C ILE A 190 -7.88 -6.24 -8.91
N LEU A 191 -9.11 -6.18 -8.39
CA LEU A 191 -10.17 -7.14 -8.71
C LEU A 191 -10.59 -7.09 -10.19
N ARG A 192 -10.65 -5.89 -10.77
CA ARG A 192 -10.98 -5.71 -12.20
C ARG A 192 -9.89 -6.30 -13.09
N ASP A 193 -8.63 -6.06 -12.78
CA ASP A 193 -7.51 -6.56 -13.57
C ASP A 193 -7.36 -8.08 -13.43
N ALA A 194 -7.57 -8.62 -12.23
CA ALA A 194 -7.63 -10.05 -12.01
C ALA A 194 -8.73 -10.73 -12.84
N LYS A 195 -9.90 -10.09 -12.95
CA LYS A 195 -11.03 -10.59 -13.77
C LYS A 195 -10.69 -10.59 -15.25
N LYS A 196 -10.07 -9.52 -15.78
CA LYS A 196 -9.63 -9.42 -17.17
C LYS A 196 -8.62 -10.51 -17.52
N ALA A 197 -7.56 -10.65 -16.70
CA ALA A 197 -6.52 -11.66 -16.91
C ALA A 197 -7.07 -13.09 -16.92
N ARG A 198 -8.11 -13.37 -16.11
CA ARG A 198 -8.80 -14.67 -16.08
C ARG A 198 -9.69 -14.93 -17.30
N LEU A 199 -10.19 -13.88 -17.94
CA LEU A 199 -10.99 -14.01 -19.17
C LEU A 199 -10.08 -14.27 -20.37
N GLU A 200 -8.98 -13.53 -20.47
CA GLU A 200 -7.97 -13.70 -21.52
C GLU A 200 -7.36 -15.11 -21.49
N SER A 201 -7.08 -15.65 -20.31
CA SER A 201 -6.55 -17.02 -20.14
C SER A 201 -7.54 -18.15 -20.46
N LYS A 202 -8.83 -17.83 -20.68
CA LYS A 202 -9.84 -18.78 -21.15
C LYS A 202 -10.05 -18.73 -22.66
N LEU A 203 -9.58 -17.66 -23.31
CA LEU A 203 -9.78 -17.40 -24.73
C LEU A 203 -8.57 -17.77 -25.60
N GLY A 204 -7.39 -17.94 -24.99
CA GLY A 204 -6.17 -18.46 -25.63
C GLY A 204 -5.80 -19.84 -25.11
#